data_AF-A0A1J3I8W5-F1
#
_entry.id   AF-A0A1J3I8W5-F1
#
_cell.length_a   1.000
_cell.length_b   1.000
_cell.length_c   1.000
_cell.angle_alpha   90.00
_cell.angle_beta   90.00
_cell.angle_gamma   90.00
#
_symmetry.space_group_name_H-M   'P 1'
#
loop_
_entity.id
_entity.type
_entity.pdbx_description
1 polymer ?
#
loop_
_entity_poly.entity_id
_entity_poly.type
_entity_poly.pdbx_seq_one_letter_code
_entity_poly.pdbx_strand_id
1 'polypeptide(L)'
;RILAIMGPSGSGKSTLLDALAGRLAGNVVMSGKVLVNGKKRRLDFGGSAYVTQEDVLLGTLTVRESIAYSAHLRLPSNLTREEISDIVEATITEMGLQECSDRTIGNWHMRGISGGEKKRLSIALEVLTKPSLLFLDEPTSGLDSASAFFVVQILRNIASNGKTVISSIHQPSGEVFALFDDLLLLSGGETVYFGDAKSATKFFGEAGFPCPSRRNPSDHFLRCVNSDFDDITATLVESRRIHGSSLSHYQLHETSNTLDPLNDIPTAEIRTTLVRKFKCSEYAAASRTRIQEILSIVSY
;
A
#
# COMPACT_ATOMS: atom_id res chain seq x y z
N ARG A 1 12.47 5.96 3.92
CA ARG A 1 11.25 5.66 4.73
C ARG A 1 10.17 5.10 3.82
N ILE A 2 9.32 4.22 4.33
CA ILE A 2 8.23 3.61 3.59
C ILE A 2 6.87 3.90 4.27
N LEU A 3 5.94 4.46 3.51
CA LEU A 3 4.57 4.79 3.94
C LEU A 3 3.59 3.75 3.36
N ALA A 4 2.79 3.15 4.22
CA ALA A 4 1.62 2.36 3.84
C ALA A 4 0.36 3.24 3.81
N ILE A 5 -0.34 3.26 2.68
CA ILE A 5 -1.69 3.80 2.55
C ILE A 5 -2.67 2.63 2.63
N MET A 6 -3.43 2.54 3.72
CA MET A 6 -4.40 1.49 3.97
C MET A 6 -5.82 2.05 4.04
N GLY A 7 -6.80 1.19 3.81
CA GLY A 7 -8.21 1.53 3.93
C GLY A 7 -9.09 0.58 3.14
N PRO A 8 -10.40 0.57 3.39
CA PRO A 8 -11.36 -0.26 2.67
C PRO A 8 -11.33 -0.02 1.15
N SER A 9 -11.96 -0.91 0.40
CA SER A 9 -12.24 -0.66 -1.02
C SER A 9 -13.05 0.64 -1.16
N GLY A 10 -12.74 1.43 -2.19
CA GLY A 10 -13.40 2.72 -2.41
C GLY A 10 -13.01 3.84 -1.43
N SER A 11 -12.06 3.63 -0.51
CA SER A 11 -11.64 4.69 0.44
C SER A 11 -10.83 5.85 -0.16
N GLY A 12 -10.44 5.74 -1.44
CA GLY A 12 -9.66 6.75 -2.15
C GLY A 12 -8.15 6.53 -2.16
N LYS A 13 -7.64 5.33 -1.83
CA LYS A 13 -6.19 5.02 -1.81
C LYS A 13 -5.50 5.30 -3.15
N SER A 14 -5.94 4.66 -4.22
CA SER A 14 -5.37 4.81 -5.56
C SER A 14 -5.56 6.24 -6.07
N THR A 15 -6.73 6.85 -5.83
CA THR A 15 -6.98 8.25 -6.18
C THR A 15 -6.03 9.22 -5.48
N LEU A 16 -5.74 9.00 -4.19
CA LEU A 16 -4.75 9.80 -3.46
C LEU A 16 -3.34 9.55 -4.01
N LEU A 17 -2.99 8.31 -4.32
CA LEU A 17 -1.70 7.95 -4.88
C LEU A 17 -1.48 8.61 -6.26
N ASP A 18 -2.49 8.57 -7.13
CA ASP A 18 -2.49 9.25 -8.43
C ASP A 18 -2.43 10.78 -8.27
N ALA A 19 -3.11 11.35 -7.28
CA ALA A 19 -3.01 12.77 -6.94
C ALA A 19 -1.59 13.17 -6.53
N LEU A 20 -0.96 12.36 -5.67
CA LEU A 20 0.40 12.59 -5.24
C LEU A 20 1.40 12.41 -6.37
N ALA A 21 1.15 11.48 -7.30
CA ALA A 21 2.01 11.23 -8.47
C ALA A 21 1.75 12.18 -9.66
N GLY A 22 0.75 13.07 -9.58
CA GLY A 22 0.39 13.98 -10.67
C GLY A 22 -0.29 13.29 -11.86
N ARG A 23 -0.95 12.15 -11.62
CA ARG A 23 -1.59 11.28 -12.62
C ARG A 23 -3.12 11.38 -12.65
N LEU A 24 -3.72 12.34 -11.93
CA LEU A 24 -5.17 12.51 -11.90
C LEU A 24 -5.75 12.72 -13.30
N ALA A 25 -6.90 12.08 -13.53
CA ALA A 25 -7.68 12.29 -14.74
C ALA A 25 -8.12 13.75 -14.87
N GLY A 26 -8.22 14.25 -16.10
CA GLY A 26 -8.50 15.66 -16.38
C GLY A 26 -9.88 16.16 -15.90
N ASN A 27 -10.79 15.26 -15.57
CA ASN A 27 -12.10 15.56 -14.99
C ASN A 27 -12.10 15.65 -13.46
N VAL A 28 -10.95 15.44 -12.80
CA VAL A 28 -10.82 15.51 -11.34
C VAL A 28 -10.25 16.87 -10.94
N VAL A 29 -10.94 17.54 -10.02
CA VAL A 29 -10.46 18.80 -9.42
C VAL A 29 -9.63 18.49 -8.19
N MET A 30 -8.35 18.87 -8.23
CA MET A 30 -7.46 18.76 -7.08
C MET A 30 -7.46 20.08 -6.29
N SER A 31 -7.84 20.03 -5.02
CA SER A 31 -7.66 21.13 -4.05
C SER A 31 -6.46 20.87 -3.13
N GLY A 32 -5.79 21.93 -2.68
CA GLY A 32 -4.63 21.84 -1.80
C GLY A 32 -3.29 21.98 -2.53
N LYS A 33 -2.19 21.63 -1.87
CA LYS A 33 -0.82 21.74 -2.41
C LYS A 33 -0.04 20.48 -2.13
N VAL A 34 0.61 19.93 -3.15
CA VAL A 34 1.64 18.89 -3.00
C VAL A 34 3.00 19.56 -3.17
N LEU A 35 3.86 19.36 -2.18
CA LEU A 35 5.19 19.96 -2.11
C LEU A 35 6.22 18.84 -1.98
N VAL A 36 7.27 18.91 -2.80
CA VAL A 36 8.41 18.01 -2.76
C VAL A 36 9.61 18.82 -2.32
N ASN A 37 10.18 18.46 -1.16
CA ASN A 37 11.22 19.24 -0.48
C ASN A 37 10.79 20.72 -0.30
N GLY A 38 9.54 20.91 0.15
CA GLY A 38 8.89 22.20 0.41
C GLY A 38 8.60 23.08 -0.81
N LYS A 39 8.92 22.62 -2.04
CA LYS A 39 8.61 23.35 -3.29
C LYS A 39 7.54 22.63 -4.09
N LYS A 40 6.69 23.40 -4.78
CA LYS A 40 5.78 22.83 -5.79
C LYS A 40 6.63 22.39 -6.97
N ARG A 41 6.85 21.07 -7.11
CA ARG A 41 7.53 20.49 -8.26
C ARG A 41 6.51 19.80 -9.15
N ARG A 42 6.70 19.92 -10.47
CA ARG A 42 6.12 18.92 -11.37
C ARG A 42 6.90 17.62 -11.12
N LEU A 43 6.16 16.51 -11.10
CA LEU A 43 6.72 15.18 -10.97
C LEU A 43 6.99 14.62 -12.37
N ASP A 44 7.68 15.42 -13.19
CA ASP A 44 8.07 15.07 -14.55
C ASP A 44 9.29 14.11 -14.56
N PHE A 45 9.51 13.54 -15.75
CA PHE A 45 10.39 12.39 -16.04
C PHE A 45 11.68 12.35 -15.21
N GLY A 46 11.84 11.27 -14.42
CA GLY A 46 13.05 10.94 -13.66
C GLY A 46 13.01 11.28 -12.18
N GLY A 47 12.16 12.23 -11.74
CA GLY A 47 12.04 12.60 -10.32
C GLY A 47 11.26 11.58 -9.47
N SER A 48 10.27 10.93 -10.10
CA SER A 48 9.42 9.91 -9.49
C SER A 48 9.13 8.76 -10.44
N ALA A 49 8.80 7.59 -9.89
CA ALA A 49 8.30 6.45 -10.63
C ALA A 49 7.01 5.91 -10.01
N TYR A 50 6.19 5.25 -10.83
CA TYR A 50 4.87 4.74 -10.44
C TYR A 50 4.70 3.30 -10.91
N VAL A 51 4.49 2.39 -9.97
CA VAL A 51 4.18 0.99 -10.22
C VAL A 51 2.66 0.81 -10.10
N THR A 52 2.01 0.46 -11.21
CA THR A 52 0.57 0.20 -11.25
C THR A 52 0.21 -1.13 -10.57
N GLN A 53 -1.07 -1.30 -10.23
CA GLN A 53 -1.59 -2.55 -9.70
C GLN A 53 -1.41 -3.70 -10.69
N GLU A 54 -1.83 -3.49 -11.94
CA GLU A 54 -1.62 -4.43 -13.04
C GLU A 54 -0.19 -4.34 -13.59
N ASP A 55 0.43 -5.51 -13.80
CA ASP A 55 1.75 -5.60 -14.40
C ASP A 55 1.63 -5.75 -15.92
N VAL A 56 1.89 -4.66 -16.65
CA VAL A 56 1.86 -4.65 -18.12
C VAL A 56 3.24 -5.03 -18.65
N LEU A 57 3.46 -6.32 -18.91
CA LEU A 57 4.74 -6.88 -19.35
C LEU A 57 4.61 -7.61 -20.70
N LEU A 58 5.66 -7.53 -21.52
CA LEU A 58 5.75 -8.28 -22.79
C LEU A 58 6.11 -9.75 -22.51
N GLY A 59 5.09 -10.61 -22.46
CA GLY A 59 5.26 -12.01 -22.06
C GLY A 59 6.19 -12.87 -22.94
N THR A 60 6.52 -12.43 -24.15
CA THR A 60 7.43 -13.13 -25.07
C THR A 60 8.91 -12.86 -24.78
N LEU A 61 9.22 -11.79 -24.05
CA LEU A 61 10.59 -11.44 -23.68
C LEU A 61 11.03 -12.19 -22.42
N THR A 62 12.33 -12.32 -22.24
CA THR A 62 12.92 -12.71 -20.96
C THR A 62 12.92 -11.55 -19.97
N VAL A 63 13.12 -11.87 -18.69
CA VAL A 63 13.29 -10.89 -17.61
C VAL A 63 14.46 -9.95 -17.93
N ARG A 64 15.62 -10.50 -18.31
CA ARG A 64 16.82 -9.74 -18.67
C ARG A 64 16.59 -8.88 -19.90
N GLU A 65 15.98 -9.41 -20.95
CA GLU A 65 15.65 -8.65 -22.16
C GLU A 65 14.73 -7.47 -21.85
N SER A 66 13.75 -7.64 -20.98
CA SER A 66 12.81 -6.58 -20.63
C SER A 66 13.47 -5.45 -19.84
N ILE A 67 14.34 -5.79 -18.88
CA ILE A 67 15.11 -4.81 -18.11
C ILE A 67 16.10 -4.10 -19.03
N ALA A 68 16.83 -4.84 -19.87
CA ALA A 68 17.77 -4.26 -20.83
C ALA A 68 17.06 -3.34 -21.83
N TYR A 69 15.90 -3.75 -22.37
CA TYR A 69 15.12 -2.94 -23.29
C TYR A 69 14.67 -1.62 -22.64
N SER A 70 14.15 -1.68 -21.41
CA SER A 70 13.77 -0.48 -20.65
C SER A 70 14.99 0.41 -20.35
N ALA A 71 16.13 -0.19 -20.01
CA ALA A 71 17.38 0.53 -19.74
C ALA A 71 17.85 1.32 -20.97
N HIS A 72 17.86 0.72 -22.16
CA HIS A 72 18.25 1.40 -23.40
C HIS A 72 17.32 2.56 -23.79
N LEU A 73 16.06 2.53 -23.36
CA LEU A 73 15.09 3.59 -23.66
C LEU A 73 15.08 4.73 -22.64
N ARG A 74 15.31 4.41 -21.36
CA ARG A 74 15.10 5.36 -20.25
C ARG A 74 16.38 5.89 -19.64
N LEU A 75 17.52 5.22 -19.83
CA LEU A 75 18.79 5.68 -19.30
C LEU A 75 19.43 6.76 -20.20
N PRO A 76 20.29 7.62 -19.63
CA PRO A 76 21.01 8.63 -20.39
C PRO A 76 21.83 8.04 -21.56
N SER A 77 21.78 8.70 -22.72
CA SER A 77 22.45 8.24 -23.95
C SER A 77 23.97 8.36 -23.94
N ASN A 78 24.55 8.93 -22.88
CA ASN A 78 26.00 9.05 -22.71
C ASN A 78 26.64 7.82 -22.04
N LEU A 79 25.85 6.84 -21.61
CA LEU A 79 26.35 5.60 -21.04
C LEU A 79 26.82 4.63 -22.12
N THR A 80 27.90 3.90 -21.85
CA THR A 80 28.37 2.82 -22.73
C THR A 80 27.48 1.59 -22.62
N ARG A 81 27.64 0.65 -23.57
CA ARG A 81 26.88 -0.62 -23.53
C ARG A 81 27.26 -1.45 -22.32
N GLU A 82 28.53 -1.42 -21.93
CA GLU A 82 29.05 -2.09 -20.74
C GLU A 82 28.44 -1.51 -19.48
N GLU A 83 28.38 -0.18 -19.35
CA GLU A 83 27.74 0.49 -18.21
C GLU A 83 26.24 0.17 -18.11
N ILE A 84 25.54 0.14 -19.25
CA ILE A 84 24.12 -0.26 -19.29
C ILE A 84 23.97 -1.72 -18.84
N SER A 85 24.84 -2.62 -19.30
CA SER A 85 24.84 -4.03 -18.90
C SER A 85 25.05 -4.17 -17.39
N ASP A 86 26.00 -3.44 -16.81
CA ASP A 86 26.26 -3.45 -15.37
C ASP A 86 25.05 -2.97 -14.56
N ILE A 87 24.35 -1.93 -15.04
CA ILE A 87 23.11 -1.44 -14.42
C ILE A 87 22.00 -2.50 -14.49
N VAL A 88 21.88 -3.22 -15.61
CA VAL A 88 20.89 -4.29 -15.80
C VAL A 88 21.17 -5.43 -14.81
N GLU A 89 22.41 -5.92 -14.71
CA GLU A 89 22.79 -7.00 -13.78
C GLU A 89 22.61 -6.59 -12.31
N ALA A 90 22.99 -5.36 -11.98
CA ALA A 90 22.78 -4.81 -10.65
C ALA A 90 21.29 -4.75 -10.29
N THR A 91 20.44 -4.36 -11.23
CA THR A 91 18.98 -4.29 -11.04
C THR A 91 18.37 -5.69 -10.87
N ILE A 92 18.77 -6.66 -11.69
CA ILE A 92 18.35 -8.06 -11.55
C ILE A 92 18.71 -8.59 -10.16
N THR A 93 19.91 -8.27 -9.70
CA THR A 93 20.41 -8.67 -8.38
C THR A 93 19.65 -7.99 -7.24
N GLU A 94 19.42 -6.68 -7.32
CA GLU A 94 18.67 -5.91 -6.32
C GLU A 94 17.23 -6.43 -6.16
N MET A 95 16.62 -6.89 -7.26
CA MET A 95 15.25 -7.43 -7.26
C MET A 95 15.18 -8.93 -6.95
N GLY A 96 16.32 -9.62 -6.78
CA GLY A 96 16.37 -11.06 -6.51
C GLY A 96 15.87 -11.92 -7.69
N LEU A 97 16.09 -11.48 -8.93
CA LEU A 97 15.58 -12.11 -10.17
C LEU A 97 16.62 -12.97 -10.90
N GLN A 98 17.76 -13.28 -10.27
CA GLN A 98 18.88 -13.97 -10.91
C GLN A 98 18.47 -15.34 -11.50
N GLU A 99 17.74 -16.15 -10.73
CA GLU A 99 17.35 -17.51 -11.13
C GLU A 99 16.35 -17.57 -12.28
N CYS A 100 15.62 -16.48 -12.53
CA CYS A 100 14.62 -16.35 -13.59
C CYS A 100 14.99 -15.32 -14.66
N SER A 101 16.19 -14.76 -14.60
CA SER A 101 16.67 -13.70 -15.49
C SER A 101 16.57 -14.06 -16.98
N ASP A 102 16.90 -15.30 -17.34
CA ASP A 102 16.86 -15.79 -18.73
C ASP A 102 15.56 -16.56 -19.06
N ARG A 103 14.58 -16.59 -18.15
CA ARG A 103 13.27 -17.20 -18.40
C ARG A 103 12.33 -16.19 -19.06
N THR A 104 11.46 -16.70 -19.92
CA THR A 104 10.37 -15.90 -20.51
C THR A 104 9.37 -15.47 -19.44
N ILE A 105 8.91 -14.22 -19.52
CA ILE A 105 7.94 -13.66 -18.57
C ILE A 105 6.61 -14.42 -18.63
N GLY A 106 6.23 -14.87 -19.82
CA GLY A 106 5.00 -15.59 -20.07
C GLY A 106 3.77 -14.67 -20.06
N ASN A 107 2.69 -15.18 -20.63
CA ASN A 107 1.40 -14.52 -20.73
C ASN A 107 0.29 -15.53 -20.39
N TRP A 108 -0.97 -15.17 -20.66
CA TRP A 108 -2.11 -16.06 -20.42
C TRP A 108 -2.09 -17.35 -21.28
N HIS A 109 -1.28 -17.41 -22.33
CA HIS A 109 -1.09 -18.58 -23.21
C HIS A 109 0.17 -19.39 -22.90
N MET A 110 1.23 -18.72 -22.49
CA MET A 110 2.54 -19.32 -22.26
C MET A 110 2.92 -19.16 -20.79
N ARG A 111 3.11 -20.29 -20.11
CA ARG A 111 3.62 -20.29 -18.74
C ARG A 111 5.01 -19.64 -18.74
N GLY A 112 5.22 -18.70 -17.82
CA GLY A 112 6.50 -18.06 -17.59
C GLY A 112 6.81 -17.96 -16.10
N ILE A 113 7.33 -16.82 -15.67
CA ILE A 113 7.69 -16.55 -14.27
C ILE A 113 6.44 -16.42 -13.38
N SER A 114 6.62 -16.62 -12.08
CA SER A 114 5.58 -16.53 -11.04
C SER A 114 5.04 -15.10 -10.88
N GLY A 115 3.86 -14.95 -10.26
CA GLY A 115 3.27 -13.63 -9.99
C GLY A 115 4.20 -12.73 -9.16
N GLY A 116 4.85 -13.27 -8.13
CA GLY A 116 5.82 -12.53 -7.31
C GLY A 116 7.06 -12.09 -8.10
N GLU A 117 7.54 -12.92 -9.04
CA GLU A 117 8.63 -12.54 -9.95
C GLU A 117 8.18 -11.46 -10.95
N LYS A 118 6.97 -11.57 -11.52
CA LYS A 118 6.39 -10.52 -12.38
C LYS A 118 6.31 -9.18 -11.67
N LYS A 119 5.87 -9.19 -10.40
CA LYS A 119 5.76 -7.96 -9.63
C LYS A 119 7.11 -7.32 -9.33
N ARG A 120 8.10 -8.15 -8.97
CA ARG A 120 9.49 -7.69 -8.78
C ARG A 120 10.09 -7.14 -10.07
N LEU A 121 9.81 -7.76 -11.22
CA LEU A 121 10.19 -7.23 -12.52
C LEU A 121 9.52 -5.88 -12.81
N SER A 122 8.21 -5.75 -12.56
CA SER A 122 7.47 -4.48 -12.72
C SER A 122 8.10 -3.34 -11.91
N ILE A 123 8.49 -3.63 -10.66
CA ILE A 123 9.24 -2.68 -9.81
C ILE A 123 10.64 -2.41 -10.39
N ALA A 124 11.34 -3.44 -10.89
CA ALA A 124 12.66 -3.31 -11.51
C ALA A 124 12.65 -2.25 -12.62
N LEU A 125 11.68 -2.35 -13.53
CA LEU A 125 11.57 -1.46 -14.68
C LEU A 125 11.42 0.02 -14.27
N GLU A 126 10.76 0.28 -13.14
CA GLU A 126 10.56 1.62 -12.60
C GLU A 126 11.74 2.14 -11.77
N VAL A 127 12.48 1.25 -11.11
CA VAL A 127 13.63 1.62 -10.27
C VAL A 127 14.90 1.87 -11.11
N LEU A 128 14.96 1.37 -12.35
CA LEU A 128 16.08 1.59 -13.29
C LEU A 128 16.50 3.05 -13.41
N THR A 129 15.55 3.98 -13.45
CA THR A 129 15.83 5.43 -13.55
C THR A 129 16.28 6.07 -12.24
N LYS A 130 16.51 5.27 -11.18
CA LYS A 130 16.88 5.69 -9.83
C LYS A 130 16.01 6.85 -9.29
N PRO A 131 14.67 6.69 -9.29
CA PRO A 131 13.76 7.74 -8.84
C PRO A 131 13.97 8.05 -7.36
N SER A 132 13.80 9.33 -6.99
CA SER A 132 13.84 9.75 -5.58
C SER A 132 12.53 9.44 -4.84
N LEU A 133 11.41 9.42 -5.58
CA LEU A 133 10.07 9.09 -5.10
C LEU A 133 9.53 7.87 -5.85
N LEU A 134 9.12 6.84 -5.12
CA LEU A 134 8.52 5.64 -5.69
C LEU A 134 7.10 5.47 -5.16
N PHE A 135 6.12 5.44 -6.07
CA PHE A 135 4.72 5.18 -5.77
C PHE A 135 4.35 3.76 -6.22
N LEU A 136 3.64 3.00 -5.40
CA LEU A 136 3.17 1.67 -5.76
C LEU A 136 1.70 1.49 -5.40
N ASP A 137 0.91 1.06 -6.37
CA ASP A 137 -0.51 0.75 -6.16
C ASP A 137 -0.68 -0.76 -5.95
N GLU A 138 -1.08 -1.14 -4.74
CA GLU A 138 -1.33 -2.51 -4.28
C GLU A 138 -0.27 -3.53 -4.73
N PRO A 139 1.03 -3.35 -4.41
CA PRO A 139 2.09 -4.19 -4.94
C PRO A 139 2.09 -5.61 -4.38
N THR A 140 1.28 -5.91 -3.38
CA THR A 140 1.12 -7.25 -2.79
C THR A 140 -0.17 -7.95 -3.23
N SER A 141 -0.96 -7.32 -4.09
CA SER A 141 -2.25 -7.88 -4.56
C SER A 141 -2.02 -9.14 -5.38
N GLY A 142 -2.79 -10.20 -5.09
CA GLY A 142 -2.69 -11.48 -5.80
C GLY A 142 -1.44 -12.30 -5.50
N LEU A 143 -0.61 -11.89 -4.52
CA LEU A 143 0.57 -12.63 -4.08
C LEU A 143 0.27 -13.49 -2.85
N ASP A 144 0.96 -14.63 -2.74
CA ASP A 144 1.03 -15.37 -1.49
C ASP A 144 1.86 -14.61 -0.43
N SER A 145 1.74 -15.00 0.84
CA SER A 145 2.39 -14.33 1.96
C SER A 145 3.91 -14.21 1.81
N ALA A 146 4.59 -15.25 1.30
CA ALA A 146 6.04 -15.24 1.17
C ALA A 146 6.48 -14.30 0.04
N SER A 147 5.80 -14.35 -1.11
CA SER A 147 6.05 -13.42 -2.23
C SER A 147 5.77 -11.96 -1.83
N ALA A 148 4.68 -11.70 -1.12
CA ALA A 148 4.35 -10.36 -0.63
C ALA A 148 5.40 -9.82 0.35
N PHE A 149 5.87 -10.66 1.28
CA PHE A 149 6.95 -10.31 2.19
C PHE A 149 8.23 -9.97 1.44
N PHE A 150 8.62 -10.79 0.44
CA PHE A 150 9.80 -10.52 -0.38
C PHE A 150 9.69 -9.16 -1.09
N VAL A 151 8.55 -8.88 -1.73
CA VAL A 151 8.32 -7.62 -2.43
C VAL A 151 8.48 -6.43 -1.49
N VAL A 152 7.83 -6.46 -0.33
CA VAL A 152 7.91 -5.33 0.63
C VAL A 152 9.31 -5.21 1.24
N GLN A 153 10.03 -6.31 1.42
CA GLN A 153 11.43 -6.28 1.85
C GLN A 153 12.34 -5.58 0.82
N ILE A 154 12.14 -5.81 -0.47
CA ILE A 154 12.84 -5.05 -1.53
C ILE A 154 12.50 -3.56 -1.42
N LEU A 155 11.23 -3.21 -1.25
CA LEU A 155 10.80 -1.81 -1.11
C LEU A 155 11.43 -1.14 0.13
N ARG A 156 11.59 -1.90 1.21
CA ARG A 156 12.29 -1.46 2.42
C ARG A 156 13.76 -1.17 2.14
N ASN A 157 14.44 -2.04 1.39
CA ASN A 157 15.84 -1.85 1.00
C ASN A 157 16.00 -0.61 0.10
N ILE A 158 15.13 -0.45 -0.90
CA ILE A 158 15.06 0.75 -1.75
C ILE A 158 14.90 2.01 -0.90
N ALA A 159 13.98 1.98 0.08
CA ALA A 159 13.71 3.10 0.98
C ALA A 159 14.88 3.40 1.94
N SER A 160 15.71 2.40 2.23
CA SER A 160 16.90 2.53 3.09
C SER A 160 18.06 3.18 2.34
N ASN A 161 18.08 3.07 1.02
CA ASN A 161 19.02 3.77 0.11
C ASN A 161 18.64 5.25 -0.13
N GLY A 162 17.91 5.89 0.80
CA GLY A 162 17.57 7.31 0.74
C GLY A 162 16.37 7.67 -0.15
N LYS A 163 15.67 6.68 -0.72
CA LYS A 163 14.45 6.91 -1.53
C LYS A 163 13.22 7.01 -0.62
N THR A 164 12.21 7.78 -1.07
CA THR A 164 10.90 7.82 -0.41
C THR A 164 9.97 6.86 -1.13
N VAL A 165 9.39 5.91 -0.41
CA VAL A 165 8.49 4.90 -0.97
C VAL A 165 7.10 5.07 -0.37
N ILE A 166 6.08 5.16 -1.23
CA ILE A 166 4.68 5.28 -0.85
C ILE A 166 3.92 4.14 -1.53
N SER A 167 3.31 3.27 -0.73
CA SER A 167 2.61 2.10 -1.22
C SER A 167 1.18 2.08 -0.72
N SER A 168 0.19 1.91 -1.60
CA SER A 168 -1.14 1.47 -1.17
C SER A 168 -1.11 -0.02 -0.90
N ILE A 169 -1.75 -0.50 0.18
CA ILE A 169 -1.78 -1.92 0.54
C ILE A 169 -3.15 -2.30 1.06
N HIS A 170 -3.65 -3.42 0.53
CA HIS A 170 -4.89 -4.04 0.95
C HIS A 170 -4.56 -5.20 1.91
N GLN A 171 -4.98 -5.10 3.18
CA GLN A 171 -4.89 -6.16 4.20
C GLN A 171 -3.52 -6.90 4.30
N PRO A 172 -2.43 -6.24 4.72
CA PRO A 172 -1.14 -6.90 4.87
C PRO A 172 -1.15 -7.92 6.02
N SER A 173 -0.36 -8.99 5.89
CA SER A 173 -0.04 -9.86 7.02
C SER A 173 0.71 -9.08 8.12
N GLY A 174 0.74 -9.60 9.35
CA GLY A 174 1.42 -8.92 10.46
C GLY A 174 2.91 -8.71 10.19
N GLU A 175 3.57 -9.68 9.53
CA GLU A 175 4.97 -9.59 9.13
C GLU A 175 5.21 -8.50 8.09
N VAL A 176 4.33 -8.41 7.08
CA VAL A 176 4.41 -7.37 6.05
C VAL A 176 4.13 -6.00 6.66
N PHE A 177 3.13 -5.89 7.54
CA PHE A 177 2.78 -4.64 8.20
C PHE A 177 3.94 -4.09 9.05
N ALA A 178 4.71 -4.97 9.71
CA ALA A 178 5.85 -4.58 10.53
C ALA A 178 7.01 -3.94 9.75
N LEU A 179 7.05 -4.07 8.42
CA LEU A 179 8.07 -3.46 7.56
C LEU A 179 7.81 -1.97 7.28
N PHE A 180 6.60 -1.45 7.59
CA PHE A 180 6.25 -0.06 7.33
C PHE A 180 6.73 0.88 8.44
N ASP A 181 7.27 2.05 8.03
CA ASP A 181 7.61 3.11 8.99
C ASP A 181 6.35 3.88 9.38
N ASP A 182 5.58 4.28 8.37
CA ASP A 182 4.44 5.18 8.52
C ASP A 182 3.16 4.52 7.98
N LEU A 183 2.03 4.85 8.60
CA LEU A 183 0.69 4.42 8.20
C LEU A 183 -0.17 5.65 7.94
N LEU A 184 -0.82 5.68 6.78
CA LEU A 184 -1.96 6.53 6.45
C LEU A 184 -3.20 5.64 6.30
N LEU A 185 -4.15 5.77 7.22
CA LEU A 185 -5.41 5.03 7.18
C LEU A 185 -6.53 5.93 6.65
N LEU A 186 -7.19 5.50 5.57
CA LEU A 186 -8.28 6.20 4.91
C LEU A 186 -9.61 5.44 5.03
N SER A 187 -10.70 6.17 5.22
CA SER A 187 -12.06 5.64 5.12
C SER A 187 -13.00 6.71 4.58
N GLY A 188 -13.77 6.39 3.54
CA GLY A 188 -14.70 7.35 2.90
C GLY A 188 -14.05 8.65 2.41
N GLY A 189 -12.77 8.61 2.00
CA GLY A 189 -12.02 9.81 1.59
C GLY A 189 -11.46 10.67 2.74
N GLU A 190 -11.73 10.32 3.99
CA GLU A 190 -11.18 11.00 5.17
C GLU A 190 -9.98 10.26 5.77
N THR A 191 -9.05 11.02 6.35
CA THR A 191 -7.95 10.48 7.14
C THR A 191 -8.44 10.07 8.53
N VAL A 192 -8.33 8.77 8.81
CA VAL A 192 -8.64 8.18 10.11
C VAL A 192 -7.41 8.21 11.02
N TYR A 193 -6.22 7.96 10.46
CA TYR A 193 -4.95 8.01 11.17
C TYR A 193 -3.81 8.34 10.21
N PHE A 194 -2.84 9.12 10.68
CA PHE A 194 -1.56 9.30 10.00
C PHE A 194 -0.44 9.45 11.03
N GLY A 195 0.62 8.66 10.88
CA GLY A 195 1.77 8.68 11.77
C GLY A 195 2.58 7.39 11.71
N ASP A 196 3.41 7.17 12.72
CA ASP A 196 4.20 5.95 12.88
C ASP A 196 3.28 4.71 12.93
N ALA A 197 3.65 3.67 12.17
CA ALA A 197 2.81 2.47 12.04
C ALA A 197 2.65 1.70 13.36
N LYS A 198 3.68 1.68 14.21
CA LYS A 198 3.66 0.99 15.51
C LYS A 198 2.73 1.70 16.50
N SER A 199 2.74 3.03 16.46
CA SER A 199 1.93 3.89 17.32
C SER A 199 0.42 3.85 17.01
N ALA A 200 0.03 3.32 15.85
CA ALA A 200 -1.38 3.18 15.49
C ALA A 200 -2.18 2.36 16.52
N THR A 201 -1.58 1.30 17.07
CA THR A 201 -2.25 0.46 18.09
C THR A 201 -2.60 1.25 19.35
N LYS A 202 -1.71 2.14 19.80
CA LYS A 202 -1.92 3.05 20.93
C LYS A 202 -3.07 4.02 20.65
N PHE A 203 -3.08 4.65 19.47
CA PHE A 203 -4.14 5.56 19.05
C PHE A 203 -5.53 4.90 19.09
N PHE A 204 -5.65 3.68 18.54
CA PHE A 204 -6.90 2.94 18.54
C PHE A 204 -7.35 2.57 19.97
N GLY A 205 -6.42 2.24 20.87
CA GLY A 205 -6.71 2.04 22.29
C GLY A 205 -7.26 3.30 22.98
N GLU A 206 -6.62 4.46 22.79
CA GLU A 206 -7.06 5.76 23.34
C GLU A 206 -8.39 6.27 22.76
N ALA A 207 -8.74 5.81 21.55
CA ALA A 207 -10.01 6.08 20.91
C ALA A 207 -11.15 5.19 21.43
N GLY A 208 -10.85 4.16 22.23
CA GLY A 208 -11.83 3.20 22.77
C GLY A 208 -11.95 1.89 21.98
N PHE A 209 -11.08 1.66 21.01
CA PHE A 209 -11.11 0.49 20.11
C PHE A 209 -9.79 -0.29 20.14
N PRO A 210 -9.36 -0.81 21.31
CA PRO A 210 -8.06 -1.48 21.45
C PRO A 210 -7.96 -2.72 20.55
N CYS A 211 -6.77 -2.95 20.00
CA CYS A 211 -6.51 -4.15 19.21
C CYS A 211 -6.45 -5.39 20.13
N PRO A 212 -7.19 -6.47 19.83
CA PRO A 212 -7.09 -7.73 20.58
C PRO A 212 -5.69 -8.34 20.49
N SER A 213 -5.21 -8.95 21.58
CA SER A 213 -3.82 -9.46 21.67
C SER A 213 -3.46 -10.57 20.68
N ARG A 214 -4.44 -11.26 20.11
CA ARG A 214 -4.25 -12.36 19.13
C ARG A 214 -4.68 -11.99 17.72
N ARG A 215 -5.01 -10.72 17.46
CA ARG A 215 -5.43 -10.24 16.15
C ARG A 215 -4.29 -9.47 15.49
N ASN A 216 -4.18 -9.62 14.18
CA ASN A 216 -3.29 -8.77 13.40
C ASN A 216 -3.76 -7.31 13.48
N PRO A 217 -2.91 -6.35 13.89
CA PRO A 217 -3.30 -4.93 13.96
C PRO A 217 -3.85 -4.39 12.64
N SER A 218 -3.28 -4.77 11.50
CA SER A 218 -3.75 -4.29 10.19
C SER A 218 -5.18 -4.72 9.88
N ASP A 219 -5.54 -5.95 10.24
CA ASP A 219 -6.90 -6.50 10.12
C ASP A 219 -7.87 -5.77 11.05
N HIS A 220 -7.47 -5.55 12.30
CA HIS A 220 -8.27 -4.80 13.28
C HIS A 220 -8.58 -3.38 12.80
N PHE A 221 -7.57 -2.65 12.30
CA PHE A 221 -7.76 -1.29 11.81
C PHE A 221 -8.75 -1.23 10.65
N LEU A 222 -8.67 -2.19 9.71
CA LEU A 222 -9.56 -2.25 8.56
C LEU A 222 -10.98 -2.64 8.95
N ARG A 223 -11.16 -3.58 9.90
CA ARG A 223 -12.47 -3.94 10.44
C ARG A 223 -13.18 -2.74 11.07
N CYS A 224 -12.46 -1.92 11.85
CA CYS A 224 -13.02 -0.73 12.49
C CYS A 224 -13.49 0.36 11.51
N VAL A 225 -13.04 0.34 10.25
CA VAL A 225 -13.31 1.42 9.30
C VAL A 225 -14.03 0.97 8.03
N ASN A 226 -14.32 -0.33 7.88
CA ASN A 226 -14.96 -0.91 6.72
C ASN A 226 -16.46 -1.19 6.98
N SER A 227 -17.33 -0.40 6.35
CA SER A 227 -18.78 -0.54 6.47
C SER A 227 -19.33 -1.83 5.85
N ASP A 228 -18.60 -2.48 4.94
CA ASP A 228 -19.05 -3.72 4.29
C ASP A 228 -19.32 -4.84 5.31
N PHE A 229 -18.66 -4.80 6.48
CA PHE A 229 -18.92 -5.75 7.56
C PHE A 229 -20.30 -5.57 8.20
N ASP A 230 -20.84 -4.35 8.22
CA ASP A 230 -22.18 -4.06 8.75
C ASP A 230 -23.23 -4.70 7.82
N ASP A 231 -23.06 -4.55 6.49
CA ASP A 231 -23.96 -5.11 5.47
C ASP A 231 -23.97 -6.64 5.47
N ILE A 232 -22.80 -7.27 5.59
CA ILE A 232 -22.67 -8.72 5.71
C ILE A 232 -23.36 -9.21 6.99
N THR A 233 -23.15 -8.52 8.11
CA THR A 233 -23.76 -8.90 9.39
C THR A 233 -25.28 -8.80 9.33
N ALA A 234 -25.83 -7.72 8.73
CA ALA A 234 -27.26 -7.57 8.53
C ALA A 234 -27.84 -8.70 7.66
N THR A 235 -27.16 -9.05 6.56
CA THR A 235 -27.58 -10.14 5.65
C THR A 235 -27.57 -11.51 6.36
N LEU A 236 -26.57 -11.78 7.19
CA LEU A 236 -26.46 -13.03 7.96
C LEU A 236 -27.51 -13.14 9.07
N VAL A 237 -27.94 -12.02 9.66
CA VAL A 237 -29.05 -12.00 10.62
C VAL A 237 -30.37 -12.31 9.90
N GLU A 238 -30.58 -11.73 8.71
CA GLU A 238 -31.79 -11.96 7.92
C GLU A 238 -31.89 -13.41 7.43
N SER A 239 -30.79 -14.00 6.95
CA SER A 239 -30.79 -15.41 6.53
C SER A 239 -31.10 -16.38 7.68
N ARG A 240 -30.60 -16.09 8.89
CA ARG A 240 -30.92 -16.86 10.11
C ARG A 240 -32.39 -16.74 10.51
N ARG A 241 -33.03 -15.58 10.31
CA ARG A 241 -34.47 -15.41 10.56
C ARG A 241 -35.30 -16.23 9.58
N ILE A 242 -34.90 -16.30 8.32
CA ILE A 242 -35.61 -17.06 7.29
C ILE A 242 -35.47 -18.58 7.49
N HIS A 243 -34.32 -19.06 7.99
CA HIS A 243 -34.04 -20.50 8.20
C HIS A 243 -34.37 -20.98 9.64
N GLY A 244 -34.89 -20.10 10.49
CA GLY A 244 -35.04 -20.30 11.94
C GLY A 244 -36.27 -21.08 12.41
N SER A 245 -37.00 -21.78 11.54
CA SER A 245 -38.14 -22.63 11.94
C SER A 245 -37.80 -24.12 12.09
N SER A 246 -36.53 -24.54 11.98
CA SER A 246 -36.14 -25.95 12.22
C SER A 246 -34.64 -26.14 12.52
N LEU A 247 -34.14 -25.71 13.68
CA LEU A 247 -32.86 -26.23 14.20
C LEU A 247 -32.91 -26.37 15.73
N SER A 248 -32.48 -27.53 16.20
CA SER A 248 -32.62 -28.03 17.57
C SER A 248 -31.59 -27.45 18.55
N HIS A 249 -31.96 -27.53 19.83
CA HIS A 249 -31.39 -26.92 21.04
C HIS A 249 -29.89 -27.14 21.34
N TYR A 250 -29.14 -27.84 20.49
CA TYR A 250 -27.77 -28.31 20.78
C TYR A 250 -26.62 -27.43 20.25
N GLN A 251 -26.90 -26.41 19.42
CA GLN A 251 -25.86 -25.52 18.84
C GLN A 251 -25.69 -24.17 19.56
N LEU A 252 -26.33 -23.98 20.71
CA LEU A 252 -26.30 -22.71 21.46
C LEU A 252 -24.99 -22.45 22.25
N HIS A 253 -24.06 -23.42 22.34
CA HIS A 253 -22.91 -23.31 23.25
C HIS A 253 -21.53 -23.06 22.59
N GLU A 254 -21.38 -23.13 21.26
CA GLU A 254 -20.08 -22.90 20.60
C GLU A 254 -19.90 -21.48 20.02
N THR A 255 -20.96 -20.67 19.95
CA THR A 255 -20.90 -19.33 19.34
C THR A 255 -20.71 -18.19 20.35
N SER A 256 -20.67 -18.49 21.65
CA SER A 256 -20.67 -17.49 22.74
C SER A 256 -19.30 -16.93 23.12
N ASN A 257 -18.21 -17.30 22.43
CA ASN A 257 -16.84 -16.90 22.77
C ASN A 257 -16.21 -15.83 21.85
N THR A 258 -17.01 -15.12 21.04
CA THR A 258 -16.51 -13.98 20.22
C THR A 258 -17.37 -12.73 20.42
N LEU A 259 -17.43 -12.24 21.66
CA LEU A 259 -17.86 -10.87 21.95
C LEU A 259 -16.76 -9.92 21.48
N ASP A 260 -16.70 -9.63 20.17
CA ASP A 260 -15.94 -8.51 19.65
C ASP A 260 -16.80 -7.25 19.87
N PRO A 261 -16.41 -6.30 20.76
CA PRO A 261 -17.22 -5.12 21.10
C PRO A 261 -17.54 -4.23 19.90
N LEU A 262 -16.83 -4.44 18.78
CA LEU A 262 -17.04 -3.78 17.50
C LEU A 262 -18.34 -4.20 16.81
N ASN A 263 -18.93 -5.35 17.14
CA ASN A 263 -20.13 -5.84 16.44
C ASN A 263 -21.42 -5.11 16.88
N ASP A 264 -21.41 -4.44 18.03
CA ASP A 264 -22.58 -3.76 18.60
C ASP A 264 -22.67 -2.28 18.21
N ILE A 265 -21.61 -1.73 17.59
CA ILE A 265 -21.51 -0.31 17.22
C ILE A 265 -21.42 -0.20 15.69
N PRO A 266 -22.28 0.59 15.03
CA PRO A 266 -22.19 0.80 13.59
C PRO A 266 -20.82 1.33 13.18
N THR A 267 -20.26 0.82 12.09
CA THR A 267 -18.93 1.22 11.61
C THR A 267 -18.86 2.71 11.30
N ALA A 268 -19.99 3.33 10.89
CA ALA A 268 -20.07 4.76 10.67
C ALA A 268 -19.81 5.60 11.94
N GLU A 269 -20.24 5.12 13.11
CA GLU A 269 -20.03 5.79 14.40
C GLU A 269 -18.57 5.64 14.86
N ILE A 270 -18.00 4.44 14.68
CA ILE A 270 -16.58 4.16 14.95
C ILE A 270 -15.70 5.09 14.10
N ARG A 271 -15.97 5.16 12.80
CA ARG A 271 -15.26 6.04 11.86
C ARG A 271 -15.33 7.49 12.30
N THR A 272 -16.51 7.99 12.63
CA THR A 272 -16.71 9.39 13.05
C THR A 272 -15.92 9.70 14.32
N THR A 273 -15.92 8.76 15.27
CA THR A 273 -15.15 8.88 16.51
C THR A 273 -13.65 8.91 16.26
N LEU A 274 -13.13 8.01 15.42
CA LEU A 274 -11.71 7.94 15.08
C LEU A 274 -11.24 9.20 14.34
N VAL A 275 -11.98 9.67 13.33
CA VAL A 275 -11.64 10.89 12.58
C VAL A 275 -11.61 12.11 13.50
N ARG A 276 -12.59 12.25 14.40
CA ARG A 276 -12.63 13.34 15.38
C ARG A 276 -11.46 13.26 16.37
N LYS A 277 -11.19 12.06 16.90
CA LYS A 277 -10.06 11.82 17.81
C LYS A 277 -8.73 12.13 17.15
N PHE A 278 -8.53 11.72 15.90
CA PHE A 278 -7.32 12.01 15.14
C PHE A 278 -7.10 13.52 14.98
N LYS A 279 -8.12 14.28 14.56
CA LYS A 279 -8.03 15.75 14.39
C LYS A 279 -7.57 16.49 15.67
N CYS A 280 -7.91 15.95 16.84
CA CYS A 280 -7.53 16.49 18.16
C CYS A 280 -6.32 15.80 18.81
N SER A 281 -5.69 14.84 18.13
CA SER A 281 -4.61 14.03 18.70
C SER A 281 -3.23 14.67 18.57
N GLU A 282 -2.27 14.15 19.35
CA GLU A 282 -0.84 14.46 19.23
C GLU A 282 -0.30 14.16 17.82
N TYR A 283 -0.81 13.10 17.16
CA TYR A 283 -0.39 12.71 15.81
C TYR A 283 -0.73 13.75 14.75
N ALA A 284 -1.95 14.32 14.80
CA ALA A 284 -2.34 15.40 13.90
C ALA A 284 -1.63 16.72 14.22
N ALA A 285 -1.33 16.99 15.50
CA ALA A 285 -0.51 18.14 15.89
C ALA A 285 0.93 18.00 15.34
N ALA A 286 1.58 16.85 15.57
CA ALA A 286 2.91 16.55 15.08
C ALA A 286 3.02 16.64 13.55
N SER A 287 2.00 16.15 12.83
CA SER A 287 1.93 16.27 11.37
C SER A 287 1.87 17.72 10.91
N ARG A 288 1.07 18.56 11.58
CA ARG A 288 0.99 20.01 11.29
C ARG A 288 2.31 20.73 11.58
N THR A 289 2.94 20.42 12.70
CA THR A 289 4.27 20.97 13.06
C THR A 289 5.31 20.62 11.99
N ARG A 290 5.36 19.35 11.57
CA ARG A 290 6.30 18.89 10.55
C ARG A 290 6.09 19.56 9.19
N ILE A 291 4.83 19.82 8.82
CA ILE A 291 4.52 20.59 7.60
C ILE A 291 5.06 22.03 7.73
N GLN A 292 4.87 22.67 8.88
CA GLN A 292 5.39 24.03 9.12
C GLN A 292 6.92 24.08 9.09
N GLU A 293 7.60 23.09 9.66
CA GLU A 293 9.08 22.96 9.59
C GLU A 293 9.58 22.82 8.14
N ILE A 294 8.92 21.99 7.33
CA ILE A 294 9.31 21.82 5.91
C ILE A 294 9.12 23.12 5.13
N LEU A 295 8.07 23.89 5.44
CA LEU A 295 7.81 25.18 4.81
C LEU A 295 8.81 26.26 5.24
N SER A 296 9.27 26.24 6.50
CA SER A 296 10.25 27.22 7.00
C SER A 296 11.63 27.01 6.39
N ILE A 297 12.04 25.76 6.14
CA ILE A 297 13.32 25.41 5.50
C ILE A 297 13.45 26.00 4.08
N VAL A 298 12.33 26.18 3.36
CA VAL A 298 12.34 26.68 1.98
C VAL A 298 12.27 28.21 1.90
N SER A 299 12.02 28.89 3.03
CA SER A 299 11.90 30.35 3.08
C SER A 299 13.25 31.08 3.23
N TYR A 300 14.37 30.34 3.27
CA TYR A 300 15.75 30.84 3.24
C TYR A 300 16.44 30.34 1.96
#